data_AF-A0A9Y2N1T1-F1
#
_entry.id   AF-A0A9Y2N1T1-F1
#
_cell.length_a   1.000
_cell.length_b   1.000
_cell.length_c   1.000
_cell.angle_alpha   90.00
_cell.angle_beta   90.00
_cell.angle_gamma   90.00
#
_symmetry.space_group_name_H-M   'P 1'
#
loop_
_entity.id
_entity.type
_entity.pdbx_description
1 polymer ?
#
loop_
_entity_poly.entity_id
_entity_poly.type
_entity_poly.pdbx_seq_one_letter_code
_entity_poly.pdbx_strand_id
1 'polypeptide(L)' 'MNRPSRLLTVMEVCDELRVARSTFYEWRMKRREPRGIKLPHGGLRI' A
#
# COMPACT_ATOMS: atom_id res chain seq x y z
N MET A 1 5.11 -16.79 15.46
CA MET A 1 5.26 -16.90 13.99
C MET A 1 5.64 -15.56 13.41
N ASN A 2 6.87 -15.38 12.94
CA ASN A 2 7.29 -14.17 12.21
C ASN A 2 6.90 -14.36 10.75
N ARG A 3 5.72 -13.88 10.33
CA ARG A 3 5.38 -13.88 8.89
C ARG A 3 6.44 -13.00 8.20
N PRO A 4 7.09 -13.43 7.11
CA PRO A 4 7.85 -12.49 6.30
C PRO A 4 6.90 -11.34 5.98
N SER A 5 7.30 -10.10 6.27
CA SER A 5 6.50 -8.90 6.04
C SER A 5 6.14 -8.86 4.56
N ARG A 6 5.01 -9.48 4.21
CA ARG A 6 4.60 -9.67 2.82
C ARG A 6 4.16 -8.30 2.36
N LEU A 7 5.05 -7.61 1.65
CA LEU A 7 4.73 -6.31 1.10
C LEU A 7 3.52 -6.47 0.16
N LEU A 8 2.45 -5.76 0.50
CA LEU A 8 1.16 -5.77 -0.16
C LEU A 8 1.14 -4.76 -1.31
N THR A 9 0.36 -5.05 -2.33
CA THR A 9 0.00 -4.05 -3.34
C THR A 9 -1.00 -3.05 -2.76
N VAL A 10 -1.14 -1.89 -3.41
CA VAL A 10 -2.18 -0.91 -3.05
C VAL A 10 -3.57 -1.55 -3.02
N MET A 11 -3.85 -2.49 -3.93
CA MET A 11 -5.13 -3.19 -3.99
C MET A 11 -5.34 -4.09 -2.78
N GLU A 12 -4.34 -4.88 -2.40
CA GLU A 12 -4.41 -5.74 -1.21
C GLU A 12 -4.58 -4.89 0.06
N VAL A 13 -3.88 -3.75 0.17
CA VAL A 13 -4.06 -2.81 1.29
C VAL A 13 -5.49 -2.26 1.33
N CYS A 14 -6.04 -1.86 0.18
CA CYS A 14 -7.41 -1.35 0.11
C CYS A 14 -8.44 -2.41 0.50
N ASP A 15 -8.23 -3.66 0.09
CA ASP A 15 -9.09 -4.80 0.41
C ASP A 15 -9.04 -5.14 1.90
N GLU A 16 -7.84 -5.24 2.47
CA GLU A 16 -7.64 -5.53 3.91
C GLU A 16 -8.24 -4.44 4.81
N LEU A 17 -8.02 -3.17 4.46
CA LEU A 17 -8.55 -2.03 5.21
C LEU A 17 -10.02 -1.72 4.88
N ARG A 18 -10.60 -2.41 3.88
CA ARG A 18 -11.94 -2.17 3.34
C ARG A 18 -12.20 -0.70 2.97
N VAL A 19 -11.19 -0.06 2.36
CA VAL A 19 -11.26 1.32 1.88
C VAL A 19 -11.25 1.37 0.37
N ALA A 20 -11.81 2.44 -0.18
CA ALA A 20 -11.70 2.67 -1.62
C ALA A 20 -10.26 3.03 -2.01
N ARG A 21 -9.86 2.69 -3.25
CA ARG A 21 -8.57 3.11 -3.82
C ARG A 21 -8.39 4.64 -3.81
N SER A 22 -9.48 5.38 -3.98
CA SER A 22 -9.48 6.85 -3.88
C SER A 22 -9.04 7.33 -2.50
N THR A 23 -9.47 6.65 -1.42
CA THR A 23 -9.04 6.94 -0.04
C THR A 23 -7.53 6.73 0.11
N PHE A 24 -6.98 5.68 -0.51
CA PHE A 24 -5.54 5.46 -0.49
C PHE A 24 -4.76 6.58 -1.22
N TYR A 25 -5.24 7.05 -2.37
CA TYR A 25 -4.63 8.17 -3.08
C TYR A 25 -4.77 9.50 -2.33
N GLU A 26 -5.89 9.73 -1.63
CA GLU A 26 -6.05 10.87 -0.72
C GLU A 26 -5.00 10.86 0.40
N TRP A 27 -4.67 9.68 0.95
CA TRP A 27 -3.58 9.55 1.91
C TRP A 27 -2.23 9.87 1.28
N ARG A 28 -1.99 9.43 0.03
CA ARG A 28 -0.78 9.80 -0.75
C ARG A 28 -0.62 11.30 -0.90
N MET A 29 -1.70 12.00 -1.23
CA MET A 29 -1.69 13.47 -1.36
C MET A 29 -1.39 14.14 -0.02
N LYS A 30 -1.93 13.59 1.07
CA LYS A 30 -1.74 14.09 2.44
C LYS A 30 -0.43 13.63 3.09
N ARG A 31 0.39 12.83 2.39
CA ARG A 31 1.61 12.16 2.91
C ARG A 31 1.35 11.33 4.18
N ARG A 32 0.19 10.69 4.23
CA ARG A 32 -0.24 9.80 5.32
C ARG A 32 -0.35 8.35 4.86
N GLU A 33 0.17 8.00 3.69
CA GLU A 33 0.18 6.61 3.25
C GLU A 33 1.06 5.72 4.15
N PRO A 34 0.78 4.41 4.20
CA PRO A 34 1.73 3.47 4.76
C PRO A 34 3.02 3.44 3.92
N ARG A 35 4.16 3.18 4.57
CA ARG A 35 5.47 3.17 3.91
C ARG A 35 5.51 2.08 2.85
N GLY A 36 5.96 2.41 1.65
CA GLY A 36 6.14 1.44 0.59
C GLY A 36 7.48 1.61 -0.13
N ILE A 37 7.90 0.56 -0.82
CA ILE A 37 9.05 0.53 -1.70
C ILE A 37 8.59 0.57 -3.16
N LYS A 38 9.24 1.43 -3.94
CA LYS A 38 9.08 1.43 -5.40
C LYS A 38 10.02 0.38 -5.98
N LEU A 39 9.48 -0.58 -6.69
CA LEU A 39 10.24 -1.59 -7.41
C LEU A 39 10.88 -0.98 -8.66
N PRO A 40 12.03 -1.50 -9.11
CA PRO A 40 12.70 -1.01 -10.31
C PRO A 40 11.85 -1.15 -11.59
N HIS A 41 10.90 -2.08 -11.60
CA HIS A 41 9.92 -2.33 -12.67
C HIS A 41 8.64 -1.47 -12.54
N GLY A 42 8.60 -0.50 -11.62
CA GLY A 42 7.51 0.48 -11.52
C GLY A 42 6.36 0.11 -10.58
N GLY A 43 6.34 -1.12 -10.04
CA GLY A 43 5.36 -1.52 -9.03
C GLY A 43 5.62 -0.87 -7.66
N LEU A 44 4.56 -0.63 -6.89
CA LEU A 44 4.64 -0.19 -5.50
C LEU A 44 4.25 -1.36 -4.59
N ARG A 45 5.08 -1.66 -3.59
CA ARG A 45 4.72 -2.61 -2.52
C ARG A 45 4.81 -1.91 -1.18
N ILE A 46 3.83 -2.14 -0.33
CA ILE A 46 3.56 -1.48 0.95
C ILE A 46 3.74 -2.50 2.07
#